data_AF-A0A8H4AMQ1-F1
#
_entry.id   AF-A0A8H4AMQ1-F1
#
_cell.length_a   1.000
_cell.length_b   1.000
_cell.length_c   1.000
_cell.angle_alpha   90.00
_cell.angle_beta   90.00
_cell.angle_gamma   90.00
#
_symmetry.space_group_name_H-M   'P 1'
#
loop_
_entity.id
_entity.type
_entity.pdbx_description
1 polymer ?
#
loop_
_entity_poly.entity_id
_entity_poly.type
_entity_poly.pdbx_seq_one_letter_code
_entity_poly.pdbx_strand_id
1 'polypeptide(L)'
;MINFLLRGWAAYVLLAKLCVQCIISIEEMECIEEYFIEFWNHYEKYYGKYEESRLSAFKIVFHYLLHIKDSIIDCGPCWTFWQFPMERLCGILQTLVQSQIFPYENLANNILILDQFNHLYFISSLREQIFPQEISQIYADNKVFALPDSSEEFWFPSCQYKLVNISGKDQPLTNLCNFYTSNINSPLKELNNTGTKFARLRTLDGYMIGSILTKTNEACRDNSCVRYEILVNQSGKQAALEVHYGRVLFYFVHEYSGQKYMLAYVEHAHDVKHGLYDLKTFSKFGVHEWISASSIKKCVGFFKIDNFYFILEKPDEFPKEH
;
A
#
# COMPACT_ATOMS: atom_id res chain seq x y z
N MET A 1 -17.35 25.52 5.13
CA MET A 1 -16.05 26.14 5.44
C MET A 1 -14.90 25.14 5.33
N ILE A 2 -14.96 23.98 6.00
CA ILE A 2 -13.98 22.88 5.91
C ILE A 2 -13.68 22.45 4.46
N ASN A 3 -14.73 22.37 3.62
CA ASN A 3 -14.60 21.95 2.22
C ASN A 3 -13.77 22.92 1.35
N PHE A 4 -13.66 24.21 1.71
CA PHE A 4 -12.83 25.16 0.97
C PHE A 4 -11.35 25.07 1.37
N LEU A 5 -11.07 24.95 2.68
CA LEU A 5 -9.71 24.76 3.20
C LEU A 5 -9.08 23.47 2.68
N LEU A 6 -9.87 22.40 2.59
CA LEU A 6 -9.41 21.10 2.08
C LEU A 6 -9.10 21.13 0.58
N ARG A 7 -9.70 22.04 -0.20
CA ARG A 7 -9.45 22.11 -1.65
C ARG A 7 -8.01 22.51 -1.98
N GLY A 8 -7.46 23.52 -1.30
CA GLY A 8 -6.07 23.91 -1.51
C GLY A 8 -5.10 22.77 -1.20
N TRP A 9 -5.30 22.09 -0.07
CA TRP A 9 -4.48 20.93 0.30
C TRP A 9 -4.68 19.73 -0.62
N ALA A 10 -5.88 19.50 -1.15
CA ALA A 10 -6.10 18.45 -2.14
C ALA A 10 -5.35 18.75 -3.45
N ALA A 11 -5.36 20.01 -3.90
CA ALA A 11 -4.56 20.44 -5.05
C ALA A 11 -3.05 20.25 -4.80
N TYR A 12 -2.56 20.62 -3.61
CA TYR A 12 -1.17 20.35 -3.20
C TYR A 12 -0.81 18.86 -3.24
N VAL A 13 -1.71 17.97 -2.80
CA VAL A 13 -1.46 16.52 -2.85
C VAL A 13 -1.35 16.02 -4.28
N LEU A 14 -2.17 16.54 -5.21
CA LEU A 14 -2.05 16.19 -6.64
C LEU A 14 -0.73 16.69 -7.23
N LEU A 15 -0.36 17.93 -6.93
CA LEU A 15 0.93 18.51 -7.29
C LEU A 15 2.08 17.64 -6.83
N ALA A 16 2.08 17.25 -5.56
CA ALA A 16 3.10 16.37 -5.00
C ALA A 16 3.15 15.01 -5.70
N LYS A 17 2.00 14.46 -6.11
CA LYS A 17 1.95 13.22 -6.90
C LYS A 17 2.59 13.39 -8.28
N LEU A 18 2.31 14.50 -8.98
CA LEU A 18 2.94 14.81 -10.28
C LEU A 18 4.47 14.94 -10.12
N CYS A 19 4.94 15.68 -9.13
CA CYS A 19 6.38 15.88 -8.89
C CYS A 19 7.15 14.57 -8.59
N VAL A 20 6.46 13.54 -8.09
CA VAL A 20 7.05 12.23 -7.73
C VAL A 20 6.97 11.22 -8.89
N GLN A 21 6.36 11.57 -10.03
CA GLN A 21 6.33 10.68 -11.19
C GLN A 21 7.74 10.36 -11.70
N CYS A 22 7.90 9.16 -12.26
CA CYS A 22 9.18 8.69 -12.79
C CYS A 22 9.64 9.54 -13.99
N ILE A 23 8.67 9.92 -14.81
CA ILE A 23 8.83 10.69 -16.04
C ILE A 23 7.82 11.83 -15.95
N ILE A 24 8.29 13.06 -16.15
CA ILE A 24 7.48 14.28 -16.14
C ILE A 24 7.64 14.91 -17.51
N SER A 25 6.53 15.11 -18.22
CA SER A 25 6.51 15.81 -19.51
C SER A 25 6.74 17.31 -19.33
N ILE A 26 7.08 18.01 -20.42
CA ILE A 26 7.29 19.47 -20.39
C ILE A 26 5.97 20.18 -20.07
N GLU A 27 4.86 19.69 -20.63
CA GLU A 27 3.52 20.23 -20.37
C GLU A 27 3.12 20.07 -18.90
N GLU A 28 3.37 18.89 -18.30
CA GLU A 28 3.13 18.68 -16.86
C GLU A 28 4.00 19.60 -16.00
N MET A 29 5.23 19.92 -16.45
CA MET A 29 6.15 20.79 -15.73
C MET A 29 5.69 22.25 -15.70
N GLU A 30 5.10 22.74 -16.79
CA GLU A 30 4.46 24.05 -16.83
C GLU A 30 3.23 24.08 -15.90
N CYS A 31 2.42 23.02 -15.91
CA CYS A 31 1.29 22.89 -15.00
C CYS A 31 1.71 22.89 -13.52
N ILE A 32 2.84 22.25 -13.16
CA ILE A 32 3.34 22.21 -11.77
C ILE A 32 3.55 23.63 -11.21
N GLU A 33 4.17 24.52 -11.98
CA GLU A 33 4.42 25.90 -11.55
C GLU A 33 3.12 26.67 -11.34
N GLU A 34 2.21 26.61 -12.31
CA GLU A 34 0.91 27.28 -12.24
C GLU A 34 0.10 26.82 -11.02
N TYR A 35 0.08 25.52 -10.77
CA TYR A 35 -0.66 24.94 -9.66
C TYR A 35 -0.03 25.29 -8.31
N PHE A 36 1.31 25.37 -8.18
CA PHE A 36 1.94 25.82 -6.91
C PHE A 36 1.64 27.29 -6.63
N ILE A 37 1.57 28.13 -7.66
CA ILE A 37 1.13 29.52 -7.53
C ILE A 37 -0.35 29.59 -7.10
N GLU A 38 -1.22 28.76 -7.68
CA GLU A 38 -2.63 28.67 -7.27
C GLU A 38 -2.76 28.24 -5.80
N PHE A 39 -1.99 27.22 -5.40
CA PHE A 39 -1.93 26.77 -4.00
C PHE A 39 -1.44 27.89 -3.07
N TRP A 40 -0.39 28.62 -3.46
CA TRP A 40 0.13 29.74 -2.68
C TRP A 40 -0.93 30.83 -2.49
N ASN A 41 -1.59 31.24 -3.57
CA ASN A 41 -2.66 32.25 -3.54
C ASN A 41 -3.84 31.80 -2.67
N HIS A 42 -4.18 30.50 -2.73
CA HIS A 42 -5.19 29.91 -1.84
C HIS A 42 -4.73 29.96 -0.38
N TYR A 43 -3.50 29.55 -0.10
CA TYR A 43 -2.94 29.53 1.24
C TYR A 43 -2.92 30.94 1.85
N GLU A 44 -2.47 31.92 1.07
CA GLU A 44 -2.45 33.32 1.48
C GLU A 44 -3.85 33.84 1.79
N LYS A 45 -4.81 33.61 0.90
CA LYS A 45 -6.19 34.06 1.07
C LYS A 45 -6.89 33.47 2.28
N TYR A 46 -6.76 32.17 2.51
CA TYR A 46 -7.55 31.46 3.53
C TYR A 46 -6.83 31.31 4.88
N TYR A 47 -5.52 31.11 4.88
CA TYR A 47 -4.73 30.94 6.11
C TYR A 47 -4.09 32.26 6.54
N GLY A 48 -3.44 32.96 5.61
CA GLY A 48 -2.82 34.27 5.84
C GLY A 48 -3.82 35.40 6.02
N LYS A 49 -5.00 35.32 5.38
CA LYS A 49 -6.07 36.34 5.38
C LYS A 49 -5.58 37.76 5.02
N TYR A 50 -4.42 37.87 4.38
CA TYR A 50 -3.72 39.13 4.14
C TYR A 50 -3.44 39.95 5.41
N GLU A 51 -3.30 39.29 6.57
CA GLU A 51 -2.99 39.93 7.85
C GLU A 51 -1.52 39.73 8.22
N GLU A 52 -0.78 40.82 8.48
CA GLU A 52 0.64 40.76 8.89
C GLU A 52 0.86 39.96 10.19
N SER A 53 -0.12 39.97 11.10
CA SER A 53 -0.07 39.19 12.34
C SER A 53 0.05 37.68 12.12
N ARG A 54 -0.27 37.21 10.90
CA ARG A 54 -0.24 35.80 10.50
C ARG A 54 0.97 35.44 9.63
N LEU A 55 1.95 36.34 9.49
CA LEU A 55 3.19 36.07 8.76
C LEU A 55 3.91 34.80 9.25
N SER A 56 3.79 34.48 10.55
CA SER A 56 4.34 33.25 11.13
C SER A 56 3.78 31.94 10.53
N ALA A 57 2.63 31.99 9.85
CA ALA A 57 2.08 30.86 9.12
C ALA A 57 2.84 30.56 7.80
N PHE A 58 3.45 31.58 7.19
CA PHE A 58 4.23 31.46 5.95
C PHE A 58 5.65 31.01 6.24
N LYS A 59 5.78 29.75 6.66
CA LYS A 59 7.08 29.11 6.83
C LYS A 59 7.83 29.08 5.51
N ILE A 60 9.16 29.15 5.58
CA ILE A 60 10.06 29.08 4.41
C ILE A 60 9.81 27.85 3.53
N VAL A 61 9.34 26.74 4.10
CA VAL A 61 8.97 25.54 3.35
C VAL A 61 7.92 25.80 2.29
N PHE A 62 6.98 26.72 2.50
CA PHE A 62 5.98 27.08 1.50
C PHE A 62 6.57 27.94 0.38
N HIS A 63 7.57 28.77 0.68
CA HIS A 63 8.31 29.50 -0.34
C HIS A 63 9.13 28.56 -1.22
N TYR A 64 9.74 27.53 -0.63
CA TYR A 64 10.47 26.50 -1.39
C TYR A 64 9.61 25.72 -2.37
N LEU A 65 8.29 25.64 -2.15
CA LEU A 65 7.38 25.00 -3.12
C LEU A 65 7.39 25.69 -4.49
N LEU A 66 7.63 27.00 -4.52
CA LEU A 66 7.70 27.77 -5.77
C LEU A 66 8.95 27.43 -6.60
N HIS A 67 9.99 26.88 -5.97
CA HIS A 67 11.26 26.51 -6.61
C HIS A 67 11.34 25.00 -6.93
N ILE A 68 10.25 24.26 -6.78
CA ILE A 68 10.22 22.82 -7.07
C ILE A 68 10.48 22.55 -8.56
N LYS A 69 9.95 23.38 -9.46
CA LYS A 69 10.20 23.25 -10.89
C LYS A 69 11.68 23.36 -11.21
N ASP A 70 12.34 24.41 -10.73
CA ASP A 70 13.78 24.61 -10.94
C ASP A 70 14.59 23.44 -10.36
N SER A 71 14.20 22.97 -9.17
CA SER A 71 14.81 21.78 -8.55
C SER A 71 14.63 20.52 -9.40
N ILE A 72 13.49 20.37 -10.08
CA ILE A 72 13.24 19.23 -10.97
C ILE A 72 14.08 19.32 -12.25
N ILE A 73 14.28 20.53 -12.78
CA ILE A 73 15.13 20.76 -13.95
C ILE A 73 16.59 20.43 -13.63
N ASP A 74 17.08 20.87 -12.47
CA ASP A 74 18.48 20.69 -12.08
C ASP A 74 18.81 19.26 -11.63
N CYS A 75 17.91 18.63 -10.87
CA CYS A 75 18.18 17.36 -10.20
C CYS A 75 17.41 16.16 -10.78
N GLY A 76 16.49 16.37 -11.73
CA GLY A 76 15.57 15.36 -12.25
C GLY A 76 14.25 15.29 -11.47
N PRO A 77 13.43 14.24 -11.60
CA PRO A 77 12.16 14.15 -10.87
C PRO A 77 12.34 13.89 -9.36
N CYS A 78 11.44 14.40 -8.51
CA CYS A 78 11.61 14.40 -7.04
C CYS A 78 11.76 13.00 -6.41
N TRP A 79 11.25 11.94 -7.04
CA TRP A 79 11.38 10.58 -6.51
C TRP A 79 12.85 10.12 -6.39
N THR A 80 13.77 10.76 -7.12
CA THR A 80 15.21 10.44 -7.09
C THR A 80 15.95 11.10 -5.93
N PHE A 81 15.51 12.28 -5.46
CA PHE A 81 16.21 13.08 -4.43
C PHE A 81 15.38 13.52 -3.23
N TRP A 82 14.12 13.07 -3.10
CA TRP A 82 13.34 13.31 -1.89
C TRP A 82 13.99 12.67 -0.64
N GLN A 83 13.52 13.10 0.53
CA GLN A 83 14.16 12.85 1.82
C GLN A 83 14.51 11.38 2.09
N PHE A 84 13.63 10.42 1.79
CA PHE A 84 13.86 9.02 2.16
C PHE A 84 15.01 8.33 1.39
N PRO A 85 15.10 8.40 0.04
CA PRO A 85 16.30 7.97 -0.68
C PRO A 85 17.56 8.68 -0.24
N MET A 86 17.49 10.00 0.01
CA MET A 86 18.67 10.76 0.46
C MET A 86 19.12 10.33 1.86
N GLU A 87 18.21 10.11 2.80
CA GLU A 87 18.51 9.55 4.11
C GLU A 87 19.12 8.15 4.00
N ARG A 88 18.57 7.29 3.13
CA ARG A 88 19.12 5.96 2.88
C ARG A 88 20.53 6.04 2.30
N LEU A 89 20.75 6.91 1.31
CA LEU A 89 22.05 7.14 0.70
C LEU A 89 23.04 7.66 1.75
N CYS A 90 22.67 8.67 2.54
CA CYS A 90 23.49 9.17 3.64
C CYS A 90 23.83 8.08 4.65
N GLY A 91 22.88 7.19 4.98
CA GLY A 91 23.14 6.03 5.84
C GLY A 91 24.16 5.07 5.24
N ILE A 92 24.10 4.80 3.93
CA ILE A 92 25.12 4.00 3.22
C ILE A 92 26.47 4.72 3.24
N LEU A 93 26.51 6.01 2.88
CA LEU A 93 27.75 6.77 2.83
C LEU A 93 28.44 6.81 4.19
N GLN A 94 27.68 6.95 5.28
CA GLN A 94 28.22 6.92 6.64
C GLN A 94 28.90 5.59 6.98
N THR A 95 28.35 4.44 6.55
CA THR A 95 28.96 3.13 6.82
C THR A 95 30.18 2.85 5.96
N LEU A 96 30.32 3.54 4.82
CA LEU A 96 31.49 3.46 3.95
C LEU A 96 32.69 4.26 4.46
N VAL A 97 32.52 5.22 5.37
CA VAL A 97 33.64 5.95 5.98
C VAL A 97 34.24 5.11 7.11
N GLN A 98 35.20 4.26 6.77
CA GLN A 98 35.87 3.37 7.72
C GLN A 98 37.19 3.96 8.25
N SER A 99 37.79 4.91 7.53
CA SER A 99 39.02 5.58 7.93
C SER A 99 38.74 6.92 8.61
N GLN A 100 39.33 7.13 9.80
CA GLN A 100 39.27 8.42 10.51
C GLN A 100 40.38 9.39 10.05
N ILE A 101 41.44 8.90 9.40
CA ILE A 101 42.61 9.70 9.02
C ILE A 101 42.43 10.33 7.64
N PHE A 102 41.93 9.56 6.68
CA PHE A 102 41.67 10.01 5.30
C PHE A 102 40.23 9.66 4.89
N PRO A 103 39.22 10.31 5.49
CA PRO A 103 37.82 9.92 5.33
C PRO A 103 37.33 10.09 3.90
N TYR A 104 37.73 11.15 3.20
CA TYR A 104 37.26 11.44 1.84
C TYR A 104 37.80 10.47 0.79
N GLU A 105 39.10 10.15 0.84
CA GLU A 105 39.70 9.18 -0.08
C GLU A 105 39.14 7.77 0.16
N ASN A 106 38.98 7.39 1.44
CA ASN A 106 38.39 6.12 1.80
C ASN A 106 36.94 6.01 1.30
N LEU A 107 36.14 7.07 1.50
CA LEU A 107 34.78 7.13 1.01
C LEU A 107 34.72 7.00 -0.51
N ALA A 108 35.52 7.77 -1.25
CA ALA A 108 35.55 7.72 -2.71
C ALA A 108 35.90 6.32 -3.24
N ASN A 109 36.92 5.67 -2.65
CA ASN A 109 37.30 4.31 -3.03
C ASN A 109 36.20 3.29 -2.71
N ASN A 110 35.54 3.42 -1.56
CA ASN A 110 34.46 2.52 -1.16
C ASN A 110 33.20 2.71 -2.01
N ILE A 111 32.87 3.94 -2.40
CA ILE A 111 31.81 4.22 -3.37
C ILE A 111 32.15 3.54 -4.71
N LEU A 112 33.38 3.70 -5.20
CA LEU A 112 33.81 3.08 -6.46
C LEU A 112 33.70 1.55 -6.42
N ILE A 113 34.14 0.92 -5.33
CA ILE A 113 34.03 -0.54 -5.15
C ILE A 113 32.56 -0.98 -5.11
N LEU A 114 31.71 -0.25 -4.39
CA LEU A 114 30.27 -0.55 -4.30
C LEU A 114 29.60 -0.44 -5.68
N ASP A 115 29.93 0.60 -6.43
CA ASP A 115 29.41 0.84 -7.78
C ASP A 115 29.85 -0.27 -8.75
N GLN A 116 31.14 -0.63 -8.73
CA GLN A 116 31.66 -1.76 -9.49
C GLN A 116 30.97 -3.09 -9.14
N PHE A 117 30.73 -3.34 -7.85
CA PHE A 117 30.01 -4.52 -7.40
C PHE A 117 28.56 -4.53 -7.90
N ASN A 118 27.86 -3.40 -7.81
CA ASN A 118 26.50 -3.26 -8.33
C ASN A 118 26.44 -3.49 -9.85
N HIS A 119 27.46 -3.06 -10.58
CA HIS A 119 27.55 -3.30 -12.03
C HIS A 119 27.64 -4.79 -12.39
N LEU A 120 28.20 -5.64 -11.52
CA LEU A 120 28.26 -7.09 -11.76
C LEU A 120 26.87 -7.72 -11.90
N TYR A 121 25.85 -7.12 -11.28
CA TYR A 121 24.46 -7.58 -11.39
C TYR A 121 23.96 -7.58 -12.85
N PHE A 122 24.41 -6.63 -13.68
CA PHE A 122 23.99 -6.53 -15.09
C PHE A 122 24.75 -7.50 -16.01
N ILE A 123 25.78 -8.18 -15.51
CA ILE A 123 26.55 -9.17 -16.25
C ILE A 123 25.91 -10.54 -16.04
N SER A 124 25.13 -11.01 -17.01
CA SER A 124 24.28 -12.21 -16.91
C SER A 124 25.04 -13.45 -16.40
N SER A 125 26.28 -13.66 -16.88
CA SER A 125 27.11 -14.81 -16.52
C SER A 125 27.58 -14.79 -15.05
N LEU A 126 27.73 -13.61 -14.45
CA LEU A 126 28.17 -13.44 -13.06
C LEU A 126 27.00 -13.28 -12.11
N ARG A 127 25.85 -12.75 -12.59
CA ARG A 127 24.64 -12.53 -11.79
C ARG A 127 24.24 -13.78 -11.02
N GLU A 128 24.10 -14.91 -11.71
CA GLU A 128 23.65 -16.17 -11.11
C GLU A 128 24.69 -16.78 -10.14
N GLN A 129 25.98 -16.47 -10.34
CA GLN A 129 27.07 -16.99 -9.51
C GLN A 129 27.24 -16.20 -8.21
N ILE A 130 27.07 -14.88 -8.28
CA ILE A 130 27.32 -13.94 -7.17
C ILE A 130 26.02 -13.68 -6.38
N PHE A 131 24.89 -13.62 -7.06
CA PHE A 131 23.55 -13.39 -6.49
C PHE A 131 22.71 -14.66 -6.68
N PRO A 132 22.97 -15.74 -5.92
CA PRO A 132 22.17 -16.95 -6.03
C PRO A 132 20.70 -16.60 -5.75
N GLN A 133 19.78 -17.20 -6.52
CA GLN A 133 18.35 -17.08 -6.23
C GLN A 133 18.12 -17.52 -4.78
N GLU A 134 17.37 -16.70 -4.03
CA GLU A 134 16.99 -17.05 -2.66
C GLU A 134 16.33 -18.43 -2.69
N ILE A 135 17.02 -19.41 -2.10
CA ILE A 135 16.42 -20.73 -1.90
C ILE A 135 15.21 -20.50 -1.04
N SER A 136 14.01 -20.77 -1.57
CA SER A 136 12.76 -20.66 -0.83
C SER A 136 12.90 -21.48 0.45
N GLN A 137 13.04 -20.79 1.58
CA GLN A 137 13.21 -21.45 2.87
C GLN A 137 11.97 -22.31 3.12
N ILE A 138 12.15 -23.62 3.31
CA ILE A 138 11.04 -24.52 3.62
C ILE A 138 10.65 -24.26 5.07
N TYR A 139 9.52 -23.59 5.27
CA TYR A 139 8.94 -23.36 6.58
C TYR A 139 7.93 -24.46 6.92
N ALA A 140 7.75 -24.74 8.22
CA ALA A 140 6.65 -25.58 8.67
C ALA A 140 5.29 -24.90 8.42
N ASP A 141 4.24 -25.68 8.15
CA ASP A 141 2.89 -25.20 7.80
C ASP A 141 2.27 -24.22 8.80
N ASN A 142 2.64 -24.33 10.08
CA ASN A 142 2.17 -23.41 11.12
C ASN A 142 2.87 -22.04 11.05
N LYS A 143 4.00 -21.93 10.35
CA LYS A 143 4.71 -20.67 10.14
C LYS A 143 4.35 -20.05 8.80
N VAL A 144 4.37 -20.85 7.74
CA VAL A 144 3.98 -20.42 6.39
C VAL A 144 3.11 -21.50 5.76
N PHE A 145 1.98 -21.09 5.19
CA PHE A 145 1.10 -21.97 4.45
C PHE A 145 0.85 -21.41 3.05
N ALA A 146 1.09 -22.22 2.02
CA ALA A 146 0.80 -21.89 0.63
C ALA A 146 0.16 -23.11 -0.05
N LEU A 147 -0.76 -22.89 -1.00
CA LEU A 147 -1.24 -23.97 -1.86
C LEU A 147 -0.23 -24.19 -3.00
N PRO A 148 -0.07 -25.43 -3.50
CA PRO A 148 0.89 -25.72 -4.57
C PRO A 148 0.69 -24.87 -5.84
N ASP A 149 -0.56 -24.52 -6.12
CA ASP A 149 -0.97 -23.78 -7.32
C ASP A 149 -1.15 -22.26 -7.06
N SER A 150 -0.95 -21.80 -5.81
CA SER A 150 -1.11 -20.38 -5.44
C SER A 150 0.24 -19.71 -5.26
N SER A 151 0.38 -18.50 -5.79
CA SER A 151 1.51 -17.60 -5.54
C SER A 151 1.50 -16.95 -4.16
N GLU A 152 0.36 -17.00 -3.47
CA GLU A 152 0.11 -16.37 -2.20
C GLU A 152 0.54 -17.27 -1.03
N GLU A 153 1.09 -16.66 0.02
CA GLU A 153 1.52 -17.36 1.22
C GLU A 153 0.88 -16.74 2.46
N PHE A 154 0.32 -17.54 3.36
CA PHE A 154 -0.06 -17.08 4.69
C PHE A 154 1.08 -17.24 5.66
N TRP A 155 1.25 -16.24 6.53
CA TRP A 155 2.37 -16.16 7.45
C TRP A 155 1.90 -16.03 8.90
N PHE A 156 2.72 -16.55 9.81
CA PHE A 156 2.57 -16.43 11.25
C PHE A 156 2.33 -14.97 11.70
N PRO A 157 1.61 -14.70 12.82
CA PRO A 157 0.95 -15.64 13.75
C PRO A 157 -0.09 -16.59 13.17
N SER A 158 -0.10 -17.85 13.62
CA SER A 158 -1.15 -18.83 13.28
C SER A 158 -1.70 -19.57 14.50
N CYS A 159 -2.97 -19.97 14.44
CA CYS A 159 -3.58 -20.81 15.47
C CYS A 159 -4.74 -21.65 14.91
N GLN A 160 -4.97 -22.83 15.48
CA GLN A 160 -6.19 -23.58 15.23
C GLN A 160 -7.38 -22.80 15.78
N TYR A 161 -8.43 -22.66 14.99
CA TYR A 161 -9.58 -21.83 15.33
C TYR A 161 -10.90 -22.48 14.94
N LYS A 162 -11.88 -22.35 15.83
CA LYS A 162 -13.25 -22.76 15.60
C LYS A 162 -14.13 -21.53 15.35
N LEU A 163 -14.73 -21.45 14.17
CA LEU A 163 -15.68 -20.42 13.80
C LEU A 163 -16.93 -20.53 14.67
N VAL A 164 -17.25 -19.44 15.37
CA VAL A 164 -18.46 -19.29 16.17
C VAL A 164 -19.17 -18.04 15.68
N ASN A 165 -20.47 -18.14 15.41
CA ASN A 165 -21.28 -16.98 15.09
C ASN A 165 -21.49 -16.14 16.35
N ILE A 166 -21.16 -14.86 16.27
CA ILE A 166 -21.37 -13.90 17.36
C ILE A 166 -22.68 -13.15 17.05
N SER A 167 -23.46 -12.82 18.08
CA SER A 167 -24.70 -12.07 17.91
C SER A 167 -24.42 -10.69 17.30
N GLY A 168 -25.07 -10.38 16.17
CA GLY A 168 -24.92 -9.11 15.46
C GLY A 168 -24.41 -9.27 14.03
N LYS A 169 -23.51 -8.36 13.61
CA LYS A 169 -22.93 -8.33 12.25
C LYS A 169 -21.86 -9.41 12.00
N ASP A 170 -21.30 -9.98 13.05
CA ASP A 170 -20.15 -10.88 12.95
C ASP A 170 -20.58 -12.36 12.95
N GLN A 171 -20.92 -12.87 11.77
CA GLN A 171 -21.40 -14.24 11.56
C GLN A 171 -20.49 -15.01 10.60
N PRO A 172 -19.25 -15.31 10.99
CA PRO A 172 -18.26 -15.88 10.08
C PRO A 172 -18.67 -17.23 9.52
N LEU A 173 -19.39 -18.09 10.27
CA LEU A 173 -19.82 -19.40 9.74
C LEU A 173 -20.93 -19.24 8.71
N THR A 174 -21.93 -18.41 8.98
CA THR A 174 -23.02 -18.12 8.03
C THR A 174 -22.49 -17.52 6.74
N ASN A 175 -21.56 -16.55 6.87
CA ASN A 175 -20.96 -15.89 5.73
C ASN A 175 -20.08 -16.86 4.91
N LEU A 176 -19.44 -17.83 5.57
CA LEU A 176 -18.64 -18.85 4.90
C LEU A 176 -19.52 -19.80 4.07
N CYS A 177 -20.67 -20.20 4.61
CA CYS A 177 -21.66 -20.97 3.85
C CYS A 177 -22.10 -20.23 2.59
N ASN A 178 -22.41 -18.93 2.72
CA ASN A 178 -22.81 -18.10 1.58
C ASN A 178 -21.70 -18.02 0.53
N PHE A 179 -20.44 -17.83 0.96
CA PHE A 179 -19.28 -17.79 0.06
C PHE A 179 -19.15 -19.08 -0.79
N TYR A 180 -19.23 -20.25 -0.15
CA TYR A 180 -19.13 -21.51 -0.89
C TYR A 180 -20.34 -21.76 -1.80
N THR A 181 -21.54 -21.35 -1.37
CA THR A 181 -22.76 -21.48 -2.19
C THR A 181 -22.67 -20.65 -3.47
N SER A 182 -22.16 -19.43 -3.36
CA SER A 182 -22.05 -18.52 -4.49
C SER A 182 -20.93 -18.89 -5.46
N ASN A 183 -19.83 -19.47 -4.97
CA ASN A 183 -18.63 -19.72 -5.78
C ASN A 183 -18.49 -21.18 -6.24
N ILE A 184 -19.05 -22.14 -5.51
CA ILE A 184 -18.98 -23.57 -5.80
C ILE A 184 -20.41 -24.05 -6.03
N ASN A 185 -20.84 -24.07 -7.30
CA ASN A 185 -22.18 -24.46 -7.79
C ASN A 185 -22.57 -25.93 -7.51
N SER A 186 -22.31 -26.44 -6.31
CA SER A 186 -22.63 -27.79 -5.85
C SER A 186 -23.53 -27.74 -4.62
N PRO A 187 -24.40 -28.74 -4.38
CA PRO A 187 -25.20 -28.78 -3.16
C PRO A 187 -24.28 -28.79 -1.94
N LEU A 188 -24.48 -27.83 -1.02
CA LEU A 188 -23.67 -27.68 0.19
C LEU A 188 -23.60 -29.01 0.95
N LYS A 189 -22.42 -29.63 0.96
CA LYS A 189 -22.06 -30.65 1.96
C LYS A 189 -21.92 -29.98 3.33
N GLU A 190 -22.10 -30.75 4.41
CA GLU A 190 -21.89 -30.28 5.79
C GLU A 190 -20.55 -29.56 5.93
N LEU A 191 -20.59 -28.31 6.40
CA LEU A 191 -19.42 -27.48 6.62
C LEU A 191 -18.84 -27.75 8.02
N ASN A 192 -17.55 -28.05 8.07
CA ASN A 192 -16.80 -27.97 9.32
C ASN A 192 -16.68 -26.50 9.74
N ASN A 193 -16.65 -26.27 11.05
CA ASN A 193 -16.46 -24.95 11.62
C ASN A 193 -15.02 -24.75 12.12
N THR A 194 -14.06 -25.56 11.65
CA THR A 194 -12.68 -25.55 12.13
C THR A 194 -11.72 -25.25 10.99
N GLY A 195 -10.66 -24.52 11.30
CA GLY A 195 -9.56 -24.29 10.37
C GLY A 195 -8.40 -23.57 11.06
N THR A 196 -7.42 -23.14 10.26
CA THR A 196 -6.23 -22.46 10.80
C THR A 196 -6.31 -20.98 10.48
N LYS A 197 -6.29 -20.14 11.52
CA LYS A 197 -6.18 -18.69 11.37
C LYS A 197 -4.74 -18.29 11.14
N PHE A 198 -4.55 -17.29 10.29
CA PHE A 198 -3.28 -16.61 10.07
C PHE A 198 -3.48 -15.09 10.19
N ALA A 199 -2.42 -14.40 10.58
CA ALA A 199 -2.45 -12.97 10.79
C ALA A 199 -1.85 -12.17 9.62
N ARG A 200 -1.16 -12.82 8.69
CA ARG A 200 -0.48 -12.16 7.57
C ARG A 200 -0.64 -12.92 6.25
N LEU A 201 -0.65 -12.17 5.16
CA LEU A 201 -0.64 -12.65 3.78
C LEU A 201 0.55 -12.03 3.05
N ARG A 202 1.29 -12.83 2.30
CA ARG A 202 2.23 -12.40 1.27
C ARG A 202 1.54 -12.54 -0.08
N THR A 203 1.45 -11.44 -0.79
CA THR A 203 0.89 -11.37 -2.15
C THR A 203 1.90 -11.87 -3.20
N LEU A 204 1.45 -12.11 -4.43
CA LEU A 204 2.30 -12.49 -5.57
C LEU A 204 3.45 -11.51 -5.79
N ASP A 205 3.21 -10.21 -5.60
CA ASP A 205 4.24 -9.16 -5.75
C ASP A 205 5.22 -9.10 -4.56
N GLY A 206 5.09 -10.02 -3.59
CA GLY A 206 5.94 -10.11 -2.41
C GLY A 206 5.58 -9.16 -1.28
N TYR A 207 4.52 -8.35 -1.39
CA TYR A 207 4.09 -7.46 -0.32
C TYR A 207 3.42 -8.24 0.82
N MET A 208 3.81 -7.90 2.05
CA MET A 208 3.25 -8.44 3.29
C MET A 208 2.09 -7.58 3.79
N ILE A 209 0.89 -8.16 3.83
CA ILE A 209 -0.34 -7.53 4.30
C ILE A 209 -0.74 -8.17 5.63
N GLY A 210 -0.95 -7.34 6.65
CA GLY A 210 -1.37 -7.80 7.97
C GLY A 210 -2.87 -7.97 8.06
N SER A 211 -3.33 -8.48 9.20
CA SER A 211 -4.72 -8.37 9.64
C SER A 211 -4.76 -7.55 10.93
N ILE A 212 -5.96 -7.21 11.42
CA ILE A 212 -6.12 -6.49 12.68
C ILE A 212 -5.40 -7.19 13.84
N LEU A 213 -5.29 -8.52 13.81
CA LEU A 213 -4.58 -9.31 14.83
C LEU A 213 -3.11 -8.94 15.00
N THR A 214 -2.49 -8.34 13.98
CA THR A 214 -1.08 -7.90 14.04
C THR A 214 -0.91 -6.53 14.70
N LYS A 215 -2.00 -5.79 14.90
CA LYS A 215 -1.96 -4.44 15.46
C LYS A 215 -1.80 -4.54 16.98
N THR A 216 -0.59 -4.29 17.45
CA THR A 216 -0.28 -4.31 18.89
C THR A 216 -0.66 -2.99 19.57
N ASN A 217 -0.46 -1.86 18.89
CA ASN A 217 -0.71 -0.51 19.40
C ASN A 217 -1.40 0.38 18.35
N GLU A 218 -2.14 1.40 18.80
CA GLU A 218 -2.82 2.37 17.92
C GLU A 218 -1.86 3.21 17.06
N ALA A 219 -0.64 3.45 17.57
CA ALA A 219 0.42 4.18 16.86
C ALA A 219 1.14 3.32 15.78
N CYS A 220 0.89 2.01 15.74
CA CYS A 220 1.47 1.14 14.72
C CYS A 220 0.78 1.37 13.37
N ARG A 221 1.56 1.40 12.28
CA ARG A 221 1.01 1.53 10.91
C ARG A 221 0.01 0.42 10.66
N ASP A 222 -1.21 0.80 10.27
CA ASP A 222 -2.26 -0.14 9.95
C ASP A 222 -2.06 -0.70 8.55
N ASN A 223 -1.60 -1.94 8.45
CA ASN A 223 -1.43 -2.66 7.20
C ASN A 223 -2.52 -3.73 6.98
N SER A 224 -3.67 -3.59 7.67
CA SER A 224 -4.81 -4.48 7.54
C SER A 224 -5.85 -4.03 6.51
N CYS A 225 -5.75 -2.79 6.02
CA CYS A 225 -6.67 -2.24 5.04
C CYS A 225 -6.22 -2.62 3.62
N VAL A 226 -7.16 -3.10 2.81
CA VAL A 226 -6.88 -3.71 1.50
C VAL A 226 -7.82 -3.21 0.41
N ARG A 227 -7.31 -3.21 -0.82
CA ARG A 227 -8.09 -3.17 -2.06
C ARG A 227 -8.14 -4.59 -2.63
N TYR A 228 -9.34 -5.04 -2.96
CA TYR A 228 -9.57 -6.36 -3.54
C TYR A 228 -10.58 -6.28 -4.68
N GLU A 229 -10.51 -7.26 -5.56
CA GLU A 229 -11.34 -7.33 -6.76
C GLU A 229 -12.16 -8.62 -6.75
N ILE A 230 -13.46 -8.49 -6.99
CA ILE A 230 -14.39 -9.61 -7.04
C ILE A 230 -15.04 -9.63 -8.42
N LEU A 231 -15.14 -10.83 -9.01
CA LEU A 231 -15.87 -11.03 -10.25
C LEU A 231 -17.37 -11.08 -9.95
N VAL A 232 -18.12 -10.12 -10.49
CA VAL A 232 -19.57 -10.06 -10.35
C VAL A 232 -20.22 -10.44 -11.68
N ASN A 233 -21.01 -11.51 -11.66
CA ASN A 233 -21.83 -11.91 -12.81
C ASN A 233 -23.14 -11.13 -12.78
N GLN A 234 -23.24 -10.06 -13.56
CA GLN A 234 -24.50 -9.36 -13.77
C GLN A 234 -25.30 -10.08 -14.87
N SER A 235 -26.57 -10.40 -14.57
CA SER A 235 -27.48 -11.13 -15.45
C SER A 235 -27.48 -10.56 -16.88
N GLY A 236 -26.86 -11.28 -17.83
CA GLY A 236 -26.85 -10.92 -19.25
C GLY A 236 -25.68 -10.05 -19.74
N LYS A 237 -24.68 -9.73 -18.92
CA LYS A 237 -23.42 -9.06 -19.33
C LYS A 237 -22.20 -9.93 -19.01
N GLN A 238 -21.09 -9.69 -19.72
CA GLN A 238 -19.79 -10.28 -19.39
C GLN A 238 -19.44 -9.98 -17.92
N ALA A 239 -18.85 -10.96 -17.24
CA ALA A 239 -18.38 -10.82 -15.86
C ALA A 239 -17.47 -9.58 -15.76
N ALA A 240 -17.80 -8.68 -14.83
CA ALA A 240 -17.02 -7.48 -14.57
C ALA A 240 -16.25 -7.64 -13.25
N LEU A 241 -15.01 -7.16 -13.22
CA LEU A 241 -14.22 -7.03 -12.00
C LEU A 241 -14.68 -5.76 -11.27
N GLU A 242 -15.31 -5.93 -10.11
CA GLU A 242 -15.67 -4.82 -9.23
C GLU A 242 -14.57 -4.61 -8.18
N VAL A 243 -14.18 -3.35 -8.00
CA VAL A 243 -13.13 -2.94 -7.06
C VAL A 243 -13.77 -2.58 -5.74
N HIS A 244 -13.30 -3.23 -4.67
CA HIS A 244 -13.78 -2.99 -3.32
C HIS A 244 -12.61 -2.68 -2.38
N TYR A 245 -12.97 -2.11 -1.24
CA TYR A 245 -12.03 -1.75 -0.18
C TYR A 245 -12.56 -2.31 1.14
N GLY A 246 -11.66 -2.65 2.04
CA GLY A 246 -12.06 -3.19 3.32
C GLY A 246 -10.88 -3.39 4.25
N ARG A 247 -11.18 -3.90 5.44
CA ARG A 247 -10.19 -4.18 6.48
C ARG A 247 -10.17 -5.66 6.80
N VAL A 248 -9.01 -6.29 6.69
CA VAL A 248 -8.85 -7.73 6.96
C VAL A 248 -8.84 -7.97 8.46
N LEU A 249 -9.84 -8.70 8.94
CA LEU A 249 -9.92 -9.12 10.33
C LEU A 249 -8.88 -10.22 10.60
N PHE A 250 -8.89 -11.27 9.79
CA PHE A 250 -7.92 -12.36 9.83
C PHE A 250 -7.94 -13.17 8.52
N TYR A 251 -6.86 -13.92 8.28
CA TYR A 251 -6.78 -14.90 7.21
C TYR A 251 -7.11 -16.29 7.75
N PHE A 252 -7.62 -17.18 6.88
CA PHE A 252 -8.12 -18.47 7.30
C PHE A 252 -7.90 -19.53 6.23
N VAL A 253 -7.32 -20.66 6.62
CA VAL A 253 -7.26 -21.87 5.82
C VAL A 253 -8.39 -22.77 6.23
N HIS A 254 -9.27 -23.07 5.28
CA HIS A 254 -10.43 -23.91 5.47
C HIS A 254 -10.38 -25.11 4.52
N GLU A 255 -10.69 -26.30 5.02
CA GLU A 255 -10.79 -27.49 4.19
C GLU A 255 -12.26 -27.81 3.92
N TYR A 256 -12.66 -27.79 2.65
CA TYR A 256 -14.01 -28.09 2.20
C TYR A 256 -13.97 -29.14 1.08
N SER A 257 -14.76 -30.22 1.23
CA SER A 257 -14.83 -31.32 0.25
C SER A 257 -13.46 -31.92 -0.13
N GLY A 258 -12.51 -31.96 0.80
CA GLY A 258 -11.16 -32.51 0.59
C GLY A 258 -10.19 -31.55 -0.13
N GLN A 259 -10.58 -30.29 -0.34
CA GLN A 259 -9.74 -29.23 -0.88
C GLN A 259 -9.53 -28.13 0.16
N LYS A 260 -8.31 -27.59 0.22
CA LYS A 260 -7.97 -26.45 1.09
C LYS A 260 -8.16 -25.14 0.35
N TYR A 261 -8.76 -24.17 1.03
CA TYR A 261 -9.03 -22.83 0.52
C TYR A 261 -8.32 -21.80 1.39
N MET A 262 -7.65 -20.84 0.75
CA MET A 262 -7.05 -19.69 1.39
C MET A 262 -8.01 -18.50 1.32
N LEU A 263 -8.57 -18.12 2.47
CA LEU A 263 -9.61 -17.10 2.57
C LEU A 263 -9.18 -15.95 3.47
N ALA A 264 -9.74 -14.77 3.22
CA ALA A 264 -9.63 -13.61 4.09
C ALA A 264 -11.03 -13.21 4.57
N TYR A 265 -11.16 -12.94 5.87
CA TYR A 265 -12.40 -12.42 6.44
C TYR A 265 -12.27 -10.90 6.55
N VAL A 266 -13.08 -10.18 5.79
CA VAL A 266 -12.92 -8.74 5.55
C VAL A 266 -14.16 -7.98 6.00
N GLU A 267 -13.93 -6.85 6.64
CA GLU A 267 -14.95 -5.85 6.93
C GLU A 267 -15.00 -4.83 5.77
N HIS A 268 -16.10 -4.84 5.01
CA HIS A 268 -16.25 -4.06 3.78
C HIS A 268 -16.39 -2.55 4.05
N ALA A 269 -15.79 -1.71 3.20
CA ALA A 269 -15.99 -0.25 3.23
C ALA A 269 -17.28 0.13 2.49
N HIS A 270 -18.32 0.51 3.23
CA HIS A 270 -19.65 0.73 2.67
C HIS A 270 -19.73 2.04 1.85
N ASP A 271 -20.29 1.96 0.63
CA ASP A 271 -20.63 3.10 -0.24
C ASP A 271 -19.44 4.06 -0.43
N VAL A 272 -18.35 3.53 -1.00
CA VAL A 272 -17.14 4.31 -1.31
C VAL A 272 -17.48 5.34 -2.39
N LYS A 273 -17.36 6.61 -2.04
CA LYS A 273 -17.63 7.75 -2.91
C LYS A 273 -16.35 8.29 -3.50
N HIS A 274 -16.40 8.58 -4.78
CA HIS A 274 -15.34 9.28 -5.50
C HIS A 274 -15.59 10.79 -5.37
N GLY A 275 -14.72 11.45 -4.61
CA GLY A 275 -14.72 12.90 -4.47
C GLY A 275 -13.92 13.60 -5.57
N LEU A 276 -13.72 14.90 -5.39
CA LEU A 276 -12.78 15.67 -6.20
C LEU A 276 -11.37 15.06 -6.10
N TYR A 277 -10.63 15.04 -7.21
CA TYR A 277 -9.21 14.68 -7.25
C TYR A 277 -8.90 13.21 -6.91
N ASP A 278 -9.74 12.28 -7.37
CA ASP A 278 -9.63 10.83 -7.11
C ASP A 278 -9.62 10.43 -5.63
N LEU A 279 -10.05 11.34 -4.76
CA LEU A 279 -10.12 11.10 -3.33
C LEU A 279 -11.31 10.20 -3.03
N LYS A 280 -11.03 8.96 -2.65
CA LYS A 280 -12.04 7.96 -2.29
C LYS A 280 -12.36 8.08 -0.80
N THR A 281 -13.65 8.16 -0.46
CA THR A 281 -14.11 8.30 0.93
C THR A 281 -15.27 7.40 1.25
N PHE A 282 -15.39 6.97 2.50
CA PHE A 282 -16.54 6.21 3.01
C PHE A 282 -16.86 6.61 4.45
N SER A 283 -18.10 6.42 4.90
CA SER A 283 -18.51 6.89 6.24
C SER A 283 -18.49 5.80 7.31
N LYS A 284 -18.73 4.54 6.90
CA LYS A 284 -18.86 3.42 7.83
C LYS A 284 -18.39 2.12 7.20
N PHE A 285 -17.99 1.20 8.06
CA PHE A 285 -17.80 -0.18 7.68
C PHE A 285 -19.15 -0.92 7.59
N GLY A 286 -19.27 -1.74 6.55
CA GLY A 286 -20.48 -2.42 6.12
C GLY A 286 -20.67 -3.77 6.79
N VAL A 287 -20.79 -4.80 5.95
CA VAL A 287 -20.91 -6.21 6.33
C VAL A 287 -19.54 -6.87 6.38
N HIS A 288 -19.45 -7.98 7.13
CA HIS A 288 -18.29 -8.85 7.05
C HIS A 288 -18.54 -9.90 5.95
N GLU A 289 -17.52 -10.20 5.18
CA GLU A 289 -17.59 -11.18 4.11
C GLU A 289 -16.30 -11.98 3.99
N TRP A 290 -16.41 -13.14 3.38
CA TRP A 290 -15.25 -13.95 3.01
C TRP A 290 -14.88 -13.67 1.56
N ILE A 291 -13.60 -13.49 1.33
CA ILE A 291 -13.03 -13.37 -0.01
C ILE A 291 -11.88 -14.36 -0.17
N SER A 292 -11.57 -14.73 -1.41
CA SER A 292 -10.34 -15.49 -1.69
C SER A 292 -9.12 -14.62 -1.42
N ALA A 293 -8.05 -15.20 -0.89
CA ALA A 293 -6.80 -14.46 -0.67
C ALA A 293 -6.27 -13.83 -1.98
N SER A 294 -6.45 -14.52 -3.11
CA SER A 294 -6.05 -14.05 -4.46
C SER A 294 -6.83 -12.84 -4.98
N SER A 295 -8.01 -12.56 -4.39
CA SER A 295 -8.79 -11.34 -4.70
C SER A 295 -8.11 -10.09 -4.14
N ILE A 296 -7.28 -10.21 -3.10
CA ILE A 296 -6.56 -9.08 -2.50
C ILE A 296 -5.43 -8.67 -3.43
N LYS A 297 -5.46 -7.42 -3.90
CA LYS A 297 -4.44 -6.89 -4.81
C LYS A 297 -3.40 -6.07 -4.07
N LYS A 298 -3.83 -5.15 -3.20
CA LYS A 298 -2.92 -4.17 -2.58
C LYS A 298 -3.31 -3.81 -1.16
N CYS A 299 -2.31 -3.49 -0.34
CA CYS A 299 -2.51 -2.79 0.91
C CYS A 299 -2.83 -1.32 0.63
N VAL A 300 -3.86 -0.79 1.28
CA VAL A 300 -4.22 0.63 1.23
C VAL A 300 -4.22 1.22 2.63
N GLY A 301 -4.05 2.53 2.76
CA GLY A 301 -4.20 3.22 4.04
C GLY A 301 -5.63 3.72 4.22
N PHE A 302 -6.21 3.58 5.41
CA PHE A 302 -7.42 4.32 5.77
C PHE A 302 -7.09 5.38 6.81
N PHE A 303 -7.51 6.61 6.56
CA PHE A 303 -7.31 7.73 7.46
C PHE A 303 -8.66 8.34 7.84
N LYS A 304 -8.94 8.47 9.14
CA LYS A 304 -10.24 8.98 9.62
C LYS A 304 -10.14 10.47 9.92
N ILE A 305 -11.03 11.28 9.34
CA ILE A 305 -11.25 12.68 9.72
C ILE A 305 -12.75 12.84 9.99
N ASP A 306 -13.07 13.29 11.20
CA ASP A 306 -14.44 13.40 11.70
C ASP A 306 -15.23 12.08 11.54
N ASN A 307 -16.26 12.10 10.68
CA ASN A 307 -17.16 10.98 10.41
C ASN A 307 -16.86 10.26 9.09
N PHE A 308 -15.74 10.59 8.43
CA PHE A 308 -15.37 10.01 7.15
C PHE A 308 -13.99 9.35 7.22
N TYR A 309 -13.85 8.24 6.50
CA TYR A 309 -12.59 7.60 6.20
C TYR A 309 -12.16 7.97 4.79
N PHE A 310 -10.89 8.29 4.64
CA PHE A 310 -10.21 8.59 3.39
C PHE A 310 -9.33 7.41 3.02
N ILE A 311 -9.40 6.98 1.77
CA ILE A 311 -8.61 5.87 1.25
C ILE A 311 -7.35 6.43 0.60
N LEU A 312 -6.20 6.03 1.13
CA LEU A 312 -4.87 6.37 0.66
C LEU A 312 -4.32 5.16 -0.11
N GLU A 313 -4.46 5.23 -1.43
CA GLU A 313 -3.95 4.22 -2.33
C GLU A 313 -2.67 4.74 -2.98
N LYS A 314 -1.60 3.94 -2.91
CA LYS A 314 -0.39 4.23 -3.67
C LYS A 314 -0.67 3.91 -5.13
N PRO A 315 -0.33 4.81 -6.09
CA PRO A 315 -0.43 4.48 -7.50
C PRO A 315 0.39 3.23 -7.80
N ASP A 316 -0.05 2.48 -8.80
CA ASP A 316 0.61 1.26 -9.25
C ASP A 316 2.08 1.57 -9.54
N GLU A 317 3.00 0.95 -8.80
CA GLU A 317 4.42 1.02 -9.16
C GLU A 317 4.55 0.42 -10.56
N PHE A 318 5.30 1.08 -11.43
CA PHE A 318 5.72 0.47 -12.69
C PHE A 318 6.33 -0.90 -12.38
N PRO A 319 6.09 -1.92 -13.22
CA PRO A 319 6.70 -3.23 -13.01
C PRO A 319 8.19 -3.02 -12.77
N LYS A 320 8.70 -3.55 -11.67
CA LYS A 320 10.14 -3.68 -11.48
C LYS A 320 10.60 -4.54 -12.65
N GLU A 321 11.18 -3.92 -13.67
CA GLU A 321 11.88 -4.68 -14.71
C GLU A 321 12.94 -5.53 -13.97
N HIS A 322 12.76 -6.85 -14.06
CA HIS A 322 13.45 -7.87 -13.27
C HIS A 322 14.86 -8.19 -13.77
#